data_AF-A0A382JF57-F1
#
_entry.id   AF-A0A382JF57-F1
#
_cell.length_a   1.000
_cell.length_b   1.000
_cell.length_c   1.000
_cell.angle_alpha   90.00
_cell.angle_beta   90.00
_cell.angle_gamma   90.00
#
_symmetry.space_group_name_H-M   'P 1'
#
loop_
_entity.id
_entity.type
_entity.pdbx_description
1 polymer ?
#
loop_
_entity_poly.entity_id
_entity_poly.type
_entity_poly.pdbx_seq_one_letter_code
_entity_poly.pdbx_strand_id
1 'polypeptide(L)'
;MTEQFVTRKQLDMDELRARLAQGGGRDYWRSLEELAETEEFEEMLHREFPENASEWADGPSRRNFLKLMGASLAFGGLTNCTIQPEEKIVPWVNAPENLIPGKPLFYATAASLGGIGTGILVESHMGRPTKIEGNPGHPASLGGSDATTQASILDLYDPDRATSVKNAGQISTWSSFLQSLDKELSSQRLKKGAGLRILTETVGSPTLGQQLDFFLEEFPEAHWHQFEPANRDNVRLGAALAFGEPVNTYFDIAKADVILSLDADFLNSGPGHVRYARDFASRRRLRDGQQALNRLYAVETSPSPTGSMADPRVALDRGGIEALALALAWPGPGPGS
;
A
#
# COMPACT_ATOMS: atom_id res chain seq x y z
N MET A 1 -58.37 14.60 11.47
CA MET A 1 -57.74 15.75 10.83
C MET A 1 -56.58 15.19 10.02
N THR A 2 -56.62 15.35 8.71
CA THR A 2 -55.67 14.74 7.77
C THR A 2 -54.40 15.57 7.75
N GLU A 3 -53.35 15.13 8.45
CA GLU A 3 -51.99 15.68 8.26
C GLU A 3 -51.45 15.17 6.92
N GLN A 4 -51.38 16.07 5.94
CA GLN A 4 -50.70 15.80 4.68
C GLN A 4 -49.21 16.08 4.88
N PHE A 5 -48.42 15.02 5.06
CA PHE A 5 -46.96 15.16 5.01
C PHE A 5 -46.54 15.45 3.57
N VAL A 6 -46.02 16.66 3.33
CA VAL A 6 -45.38 17.02 2.06
C VAL A 6 -44.15 16.14 1.89
N THR A 7 -44.23 15.18 0.96
CA THR A 7 -43.10 14.30 0.65
C THR A 7 -42.17 15.01 -0.35
N ARG A 8 -40.87 14.68 -0.35
CA ARG A 8 -39.81 15.18 -1.27
C ARG A 8 -40.19 15.36 -2.75
N LYS A 9 -41.29 14.76 -3.20
CA LYS A 9 -41.86 14.90 -4.54
C LYS A 9 -42.62 16.21 -4.81
N GLN A 10 -42.84 17.07 -3.80
CA GLN A 10 -43.63 18.31 -3.95
C GLN A 10 -42.80 19.61 -3.97
N LEU A 11 -41.47 19.53 -3.87
CA LEU A 11 -40.59 20.70 -4.00
C LEU A 11 -40.45 21.12 -5.48
N ASP A 12 -40.62 22.40 -5.79
CA ASP A 12 -40.36 22.94 -7.12
C ASP A 12 -38.84 23.10 -7.34
N MET A 13 -38.27 22.12 -8.03
CA MET A 13 -36.83 22.03 -8.24
C MET A 13 -36.29 23.05 -9.24
N ASP A 14 -37.14 23.61 -10.11
CA ASP A 14 -36.70 24.56 -11.13
C ASP A 14 -36.55 25.96 -10.51
N GLU A 15 -37.44 26.32 -9.58
CA GLU A 15 -37.32 27.55 -8.78
C GLU A 15 -36.06 27.56 -7.89
N LEU A 16 -35.79 26.45 -7.18
CA LEU A 16 -34.60 26.33 -6.32
C LEU A 16 -33.29 26.44 -7.10
N ARG A 17 -33.24 25.88 -8.31
CA ARG A 17 -32.08 26.00 -9.20
C ARG A 17 -31.87 27.43 -9.70
N ALA A 18 -32.96 28.14 -10.03
CA ALA A 18 -32.88 29.53 -10.43
C ALA A 18 -32.38 30.44 -9.29
N ARG A 19 -32.83 30.18 -8.05
CA ARG A 19 -32.37 30.91 -6.84
C ARG A 19 -30.88 30.69 -6.58
N LEU A 20 -30.41 29.44 -6.65
CA LEU A 20 -28.98 29.12 -6.51
C LEU A 20 -28.11 29.75 -7.62
N ALA A 21 -28.63 29.83 -8.85
CA ALA A 21 -27.90 30.43 -9.97
C ALA A 21 -27.73 31.96 -9.83
N GLN A 22 -28.60 32.63 -9.04
CA GLN A 22 -28.52 34.06 -8.76
C GLN A 22 -27.68 34.41 -7.52
N GLY A 23 -27.41 33.42 -6.64
CA GLY A 23 -26.64 33.59 -5.41
C GLY A 23 -25.13 33.53 -5.63
N GLY A 24 -24.42 34.63 -5.34
CA GLY A 24 -22.97 34.75 -5.51
C GLY A 24 -22.13 34.40 -4.27
N GLY A 25 -22.40 33.28 -3.58
CA GLY A 25 -21.72 32.94 -2.32
C GLY A 25 -21.78 31.46 -1.90
N ARG A 26 -20.90 31.06 -0.97
CA ARG A 26 -20.78 29.71 -0.38
C ARG A 26 -21.81 29.51 0.75
N ASP A 27 -23.09 29.56 0.43
CA ASP A 27 -24.12 29.18 1.39
C ASP A 27 -24.25 27.66 1.42
N TYR A 28 -23.99 27.07 2.59
CA TYR A 28 -24.00 25.63 2.80
C TYR A 28 -25.34 25.22 3.42
N TRP A 29 -26.05 24.32 2.74
CA TRP A 29 -27.27 23.68 3.22
C TRP A 29 -27.01 22.19 3.46
N ARG A 30 -27.70 21.59 4.42
CA ARG A 30 -27.56 20.18 4.83
C ARG A 30 -28.67 19.30 4.27
N SER A 31 -29.82 19.88 3.93
CA SER A 31 -30.94 19.18 3.29
C SER A 31 -31.62 20.05 2.23
N LEU A 32 -32.41 19.43 1.35
CA LEU A 32 -33.14 20.16 0.30
C LEU A 32 -34.30 20.96 0.88
N GLU A 33 -34.83 20.49 2.01
CA GLU A 33 -35.88 21.13 2.78
C GLU A 33 -35.37 22.42 3.47
N GLU A 34 -34.11 22.43 3.92
CA GLU A 34 -33.42 23.64 4.41
C GLU A 34 -33.18 24.66 3.29
N LEU A 35 -32.75 24.19 2.12
CA LEU A 35 -32.56 25.06 0.95
C LEU A 35 -33.87 25.70 0.47
N ALA A 36 -34.99 25.00 0.65
CA ALA A 36 -36.30 25.44 0.21
C ALA A 36 -37.04 26.33 1.22
N GLU A 37 -36.48 26.55 2.42
CA GLU A 37 -37.08 27.38 3.48
C GLU A 37 -38.56 27.04 3.71
N THR A 38 -38.93 25.75 3.71
CA THR A 38 -40.34 25.37 3.88
C THR A 38 -40.81 25.69 5.30
N GLU A 39 -42.05 26.16 5.45
CA GLU A 39 -42.63 26.52 6.76
C GLU A 39 -42.55 25.34 7.76
N GLU A 40 -42.70 24.10 7.29
CA GLU A 40 -42.62 22.90 8.14
C GLU A 40 -41.18 22.63 8.64
N PHE A 41 -40.17 22.97 7.84
CA PHE A 41 -38.76 22.83 8.23
C PHE A 41 -38.35 23.92 9.21
N GLU A 42 -38.84 25.15 9.03
CA GLU A 42 -38.67 26.24 10.02
C GLU A 42 -39.36 25.91 11.35
N GLU A 43 -40.59 25.39 11.32
CA GLU A 43 -41.29 24.92 12.53
C GLU A 43 -40.53 23.79 13.23
N MET A 44 -39.95 22.86 12.47
CA MET A 44 -39.11 21.79 13.03
C MET A 44 -37.81 22.34 13.64
N LEU A 45 -37.19 23.36 13.02
CA LEU A 45 -35.97 24.01 13.52
C LEU A 45 -36.21 24.78 14.82
N HIS A 46 -37.35 25.45 14.94
CA HIS A 46 -37.74 26.17 16.15
C HIS A 46 -38.23 25.26 17.28
N ARG A 47 -38.45 23.97 17.00
CA ARG A 47 -39.04 23.01 17.91
C ARG A 47 -37.99 22.03 18.41
N GLU A 48 -37.29 22.41 19.49
CA GLU A 48 -36.23 21.59 20.12
C GLU A 48 -36.72 20.21 20.63
N PHE A 49 -38.03 19.98 20.76
CA PHE A 49 -38.61 18.67 21.12
C PHE A 49 -39.96 18.40 20.41
N PRO A 50 -40.30 17.15 20.05
CA PRO A 50 -41.60 16.78 19.46
C PRO A 50 -42.80 17.26 20.31
N GLU A 51 -43.98 17.52 19.71
CA GLU A 51 -45.15 18.18 20.33
C GLU A 51 -45.71 17.54 21.62
N ASN A 52 -45.23 16.36 22.00
CA ASN A 52 -45.67 15.67 23.21
C ASN A 52 -44.50 15.34 24.17
N ALA A 53 -43.32 15.92 23.96
CA ALA A 53 -42.12 15.65 24.76
C ALA A 53 -41.89 16.68 25.88
N SER A 54 -42.40 17.92 25.74
CA SER A 54 -42.24 19.00 26.73
C SER A 54 -43.47 19.20 27.63
N GLU A 55 -44.65 18.69 27.29
CA GLU A 55 -45.86 18.80 28.11
C GLU A 55 -46.30 17.45 28.69
N TRP A 56 -46.02 17.24 29.96
CA TRP A 56 -46.77 16.25 30.74
C TRP A 56 -48.09 16.87 31.19
N ALA A 57 -49.16 16.59 30.44
CA ALA A 57 -50.51 17.06 30.77
C ALA A 57 -51.02 16.58 32.15
N ASP A 58 -50.42 15.50 32.70
CA ASP A 58 -50.65 15.03 34.06
C ASP A 58 -49.30 14.93 34.79
N GLY A 59 -49.19 15.56 35.97
CA GLY A 59 -47.98 15.55 36.81
C GLY A 59 -47.44 14.15 37.15
N PRO A 60 -46.28 14.05 37.83
CA PRO A 60 -45.57 12.79 38.02
C PRO A 60 -46.42 11.75 38.77
N SER A 61 -47.01 10.81 38.02
CA SER A 61 -47.78 9.69 38.56
C SER A 61 -46.96 8.40 38.48
N ARG A 62 -47.05 7.55 39.51
CA ARG A 62 -46.39 6.23 39.53
C ARG A 62 -46.74 5.39 38.29
N ARG A 63 -47.96 5.55 37.76
CA ARG A 63 -48.42 4.84 36.56
C ARG A 63 -47.70 5.33 35.31
N ASN A 64 -47.51 6.64 35.14
CA ASN A 64 -46.79 7.19 33.99
C ASN A 64 -45.31 6.83 34.05
N PHE A 65 -44.69 6.85 35.24
CA PHE A 65 -43.32 6.37 35.42
C PHE A 65 -43.15 4.88 35.04
N LEU A 66 -44.08 4.02 35.46
CA LEU A 66 -44.05 2.60 35.08
C LEU A 66 -44.26 2.39 33.58
N LYS A 67 -45.11 3.19 32.93
CA LYS A 67 -45.26 3.18 31.46
C LYS A 67 -43.97 3.60 30.76
N LEU A 68 -43.29 4.64 31.26
CA LEU A 68 -42.05 5.15 30.70
C LEU A 68 -40.88 4.19 30.90
N MET A 69 -40.73 3.58 32.08
CA MET A 69 -39.77 2.50 32.30
C MET A 69 -40.08 1.28 31.41
N GLY A 70 -41.35 0.87 31.31
CA GLY A 70 -41.77 -0.24 30.46
C GLY A 70 -41.46 0.03 28.98
N ALA A 71 -41.75 1.23 28.49
CA ALA A 71 -41.40 1.66 27.13
C ALA A 71 -39.89 1.73 26.93
N SER A 72 -39.12 2.26 27.88
CA SER A 72 -37.66 2.34 27.82
C SER A 72 -37.00 0.95 27.83
N LEU A 73 -37.53 0.00 28.60
CA LEU A 73 -37.12 -1.41 28.58
C LEU A 73 -37.49 -2.09 27.26
N ALA A 74 -38.63 -1.76 26.66
CA ALA A 74 -39.02 -2.29 25.35
C ALA A 74 -38.11 -1.74 24.23
N PHE A 75 -37.83 -0.44 24.20
CA PHE A 75 -36.97 0.18 23.18
C PHE A 75 -35.48 -0.14 23.37
N GLY A 76 -34.99 -0.21 24.61
CA GLY A 76 -33.59 -0.50 24.93
C GLY A 76 -33.26 -1.98 25.11
N GLY A 77 -34.26 -2.84 25.36
CA GLY A 77 -34.05 -4.26 25.69
C GLY A 77 -34.54 -5.26 24.63
N LEU A 78 -35.53 -4.93 23.80
CA LEU A 78 -36.03 -5.85 22.76
C LEU A 78 -35.31 -5.71 21.41
N THR A 79 -34.55 -4.63 21.21
CA THR A 79 -33.69 -4.43 20.02
C THR A 79 -32.33 -5.13 20.16
N ASN A 80 -31.95 -5.55 21.37
CA ASN A 80 -30.67 -6.20 21.66
C ASN A 80 -30.71 -7.75 21.52
N CYS A 81 -31.87 -8.31 21.18
CA CYS A 81 -32.00 -9.71 20.74
C CYS A 81 -32.13 -9.74 19.22
N THR A 82 -31.10 -9.30 18.51
CA THR A 82 -30.97 -9.63 17.08
C THR A 82 -30.79 -11.14 16.97
N ILE A 83 -31.71 -11.82 16.29
CA ILE A 83 -31.54 -13.22 15.91
C ILE A 83 -30.27 -13.30 15.07
N GLN A 84 -29.24 -13.97 15.58
CA GLN A 84 -28.06 -14.26 14.77
C GLN A 84 -28.54 -15.08 13.56
N PRO A 85 -28.31 -14.61 12.33
CA PRO A 85 -28.72 -15.36 11.15
C PRO A 85 -28.04 -16.74 11.16
N GLU A 86 -28.69 -17.75 10.59
CA GLU A 86 -28.09 -19.07 10.48
C GLU A 86 -26.81 -19.02 9.63
N GLU A 87 -25.65 -19.23 10.27
CA GLU A 87 -24.36 -19.32 9.60
C GLU A 87 -24.07 -20.77 9.18
N LYS A 88 -23.71 -20.97 7.91
CA LYS A 88 -23.42 -22.31 7.37
C LYS A 88 -21.95 -22.68 7.57
N ILE A 89 -21.71 -23.85 8.14
CA ILE A 89 -20.36 -24.44 8.23
C ILE A 89 -20.22 -25.46 7.11
N VAL A 90 -19.29 -25.20 6.18
CA VAL A 90 -19.05 -26.07 5.01
C VAL A 90 -17.69 -26.78 5.17
N PRO A 91 -17.67 -28.10 5.40
CA PRO A 91 -16.41 -28.85 5.49
C PRO A 91 -15.82 -29.13 4.11
N TRP A 92 -14.55 -29.54 4.10
CA TRP A 92 -13.88 -30.01 2.89
C TRP A 92 -14.54 -31.29 2.36
N VAL A 93 -14.74 -31.37 1.03
CA VAL A 93 -15.13 -32.62 0.37
C VAL A 93 -13.97 -33.62 0.39
N ASN A 94 -12.77 -33.13 0.07
CA ASN A 94 -11.51 -33.87 0.18
C ASN A 94 -10.51 -33.01 0.97
N ALA A 95 -10.25 -33.39 2.22
CA ALA A 95 -9.35 -32.63 3.08
C ALA A 95 -7.89 -32.95 2.76
N PRO A 96 -7.02 -31.94 2.57
CA PRO A 96 -5.59 -32.17 2.43
C PRO A 96 -4.97 -32.61 3.76
N GLU A 97 -4.06 -33.60 3.72
CA GLU A 97 -3.49 -34.24 4.91
C GLU A 97 -2.76 -33.25 5.83
N ASN A 98 -2.06 -32.27 5.25
CA ASN A 98 -1.23 -31.31 5.98
C ASN A 98 -1.99 -30.08 6.48
N LEU A 99 -3.34 -30.09 6.45
CA LEU A 99 -4.16 -28.93 6.78
C LEU A 99 -5.11 -29.25 7.93
N ILE A 100 -4.89 -28.59 9.07
CA ILE A 100 -5.77 -28.68 10.23
C ILE A 100 -6.57 -27.38 10.30
N PRO A 101 -7.91 -27.41 10.13
CA PRO A 101 -8.75 -26.22 10.27
C PRO A 101 -8.50 -25.51 11.61
N GLY A 102 -8.35 -24.19 11.57
CA GLY A 102 -8.06 -23.36 12.74
C GLY A 102 -6.58 -23.28 13.15
N LYS A 103 -5.67 -24.04 12.53
CA LYS A 103 -4.22 -23.85 12.70
C LYS A 103 -3.62 -23.20 11.45
N PRO A 104 -2.90 -22.08 11.59
CA PRO A 104 -2.20 -21.49 10.46
C PRO A 104 -1.04 -22.38 10.00
N LEU A 105 -0.78 -22.34 8.70
CA LEU A 105 0.42 -22.93 8.07
C LEU A 105 1.31 -21.80 7.55
N PHE A 106 2.62 -21.92 7.72
CA PHE A 106 3.57 -20.95 7.20
C PHE A 106 4.26 -21.49 5.96
N TYR A 107 4.24 -20.72 4.88
CA TYR A 107 4.90 -21.07 3.62
C TYR A 107 6.08 -20.12 3.39
N ALA A 108 7.26 -20.69 3.10
CA ALA A 108 8.41 -19.91 2.68
C ALA A 108 8.28 -19.52 1.21
N THR A 109 8.32 -18.22 0.95
CA THR A 109 8.26 -17.64 -0.41
C THR A 109 9.12 -16.37 -0.46
N ALA A 110 9.07 -15.63 -1.56
CA ALA A 110 9.77 -14.36 -1.71
C ALA A 110 8.84 -13.30 -2.33
N ALA A 111 8.97 -12.06 -1.85
CA ALA A 111 8.40 -10.89 -2.51
C ALA A 111 9.49 -10.25 -3.38
N SER A 112 9.18 -9.93 -4.63
CA SER A 112 10.10 -9.27 -5.54
C SER A 112 9.71 -7.80 -5.67
N LEU A 113 10.66 -6.89 -5.43
CA LEU A 113 10.49 -5.46 -5.65
C LEU A 113 11.77 -4.91 -6.30
N GLY A 114 11.63 -4.16 -7.40
CA GLY A 114 12.76 -3.63 -8.16
C GLY A 114 13.74 -4.72 -8.65
N GLY A 115 13.21 -5.90 -8.98
CA GLY A 115 13.98 -7.08 -9.39
C GLY A 115 14.73 -7.79 -8.26
N ILE A 116 14.58 -7.40 -7.00
CA ILE A 116 15.25 -8.04 -5.87
C ILE A 116 14.25 -8.83 -5.03
N GLY A 117 14.57 -10.10 -4.80
CA GLY A 117 13.78 -10.99 -3.95
C GLY A 117 14.10 -10.84 -2.46
N THR A 118 13.09 -10.51 -1.66
CA THR A 118 13.12 -10.54 -0.21
C THR A 118 12.37 -11.78 0.28
N GLY A 119 13.06 -12.70 0.96
CA GLY A 119 12.45 -13.91 1.48
C GLY A 119 11.48 -13.61 2.63
N ILE A 120 10.28 -14.18 2.53
CA ILE A 120 9.16 -14.00 3.45
C ILE A 120 8.58 -15.34 3.88
N LEU A 121 7.88 -15.33 5.01
CA LEU A 121 7.02 -16.40 5.49
C LEU A 121 5.58 -15.91 5.43
N VAL A 122 4.73 -16.64 4.72
CA VAL A 122 3.32 -16.28 4.56
C VAL A 122 2.49 -17.22 5.41
N GLU A 123 1.76 -16.65 6.36
CA GLU A 123 0.75 -17.34 7.13
C GLU A 123 -0.47 -17.59 6.24
N SER A 124 -0.89 -18.85 6.16
CA SER A 124 -2.00 -19.31 5.35
C SER A 124 -3.01 -20.03 6.22
N HIS A 125 -4.25 -19.53 6.19
CA HIS A 125 -5.40 -20.15 6.84
C HIS A 125 -6.21 -20.89 5.79
N MET A 126 -6.25 -22.21 5.89
CA MET A 126 -7.06 -23.04 4.99
C MET A 126 -6.79 -22.78 3.50
N GLY A 127 -5.52 -22.50 3.14
CA GLY A 127 -5.09 -22.21 1.76
C GLY A 127 -5.17 -20.73 1.36
N ARG A 128 -5.60 -19.84 2.26
CA ARG A 128 -5.70 -18.40 2.02
C ARG A 128 -4.58 -17.67 2.76
N PRO A 129 -3.64 -16.99 2.07
CA PRO A 129 -2.68 -16.10 2.71
C PRO A 129 -3.41 -15.07 3.57
N THR A 130 -3.03 -14.86 4.82
CA THR A 130 -3.66 -13.85 5.70
C THR A 130 -2.66 -12.87 6.30
N LYS A 131 -1.39 -13.25 6.38
CA LYS A 131 -0.33 -12.39 6.91
C LYS A 131 0.99 -12.73 6.25
N ILE A 132 1.78 -11.70 5.99
CA ILE A 132 3.16 -11.81 5.52
C ILE A 132 4.07 -11.48 6.69
N GLU A 133 5.16 -12.23 6.86
CA GLU A 133 6.23 -11.96 7.81
C GLU A 133 7.59 -12.17 7.14
N GLY A 134 8.66 -11.65 7.72
CA GLY A 134 10.01 -11.90 7.19
C GLY A 134 10.44 -13.34 7.40
N ASN A 135 11.24 -13.90 6.49
CA ASN A 135 11.86 -15.21 6.70
C ASN A 135 13.16 -15.07 7.52
N PRO A 136 13.27 -15.65 8.73
CA PRO A 136 14.49 -15.61 9.54
C PRO A 136 15.71 -16.24 8.87
N GLY A 137 15.49 -17.22 7.99
CA GLY A 137 16.55 -17.91 7.25
C GLY A 137 17.02 -17.18 5.98
N HIS A 138 16.36 -16.10 5.57
CA HIS A 138 16.72 -15.38 4.35
C HIS A 138 17.63 -14.17 4.66
N PRO A 139 18.76 -13.98 3.95
CA PRO A 139 19.76 -12.99 4.31
C PRO A 139 19.30 -11.54 4.18
N ALA A 140 18.33 -11.24 3.32
CA ALA A 140 17.84 -9.86 3.12
C ALA A 140 16.81 -9.40 4.16
N SER A 141 16.05 -10.33 4.75
CA SER A 141 14.94 -10.03 5.67
C SER A 141 15.30 -10.36 7.11
N LEU A 142 16.00 -11.47 7.35
CA LEU A 142 16.36 -11.98 8.68
C LEU A 142 15.15 -12.09 9.63
N GLY A 143 13.93 -12.25 9.10
CA GLY A 143 12.70 -12.28 9.91
C GLY A 143 11.94 -10.94 9.97
N GLY A 144 12.51 -9.86 9.42
CA GLY A 144 11.81 -8.59 9.20
C GLY A 144 11.19 -8.49 7.80
N SER A 145 10.23 -7.59 7.63
CA SER A 145 9.62 -7.26 6.34
C SER A 145 9.33 -5.76 6.30
N ASP A 146 9.30 -5.20 5.09
CA ASP A 146 8.99 -3.79 4.88
C ASP A 146 7.48 -3.54 4.73
N ALA A 147 7.10 -2.27 4.80
CA ALA A 147 5.70 -1.86 4.74
C ALA A 147 5.01 -2.23 3.42
N THR A 148 5.71 -2.09 2.29
CA THR A 148 5.18 -2.42 0.96
C THR A 148 4.95 -3.93 0.84
N THR A 149 5.94 -4.74 1.25
CA THR A 149 5.83 -6.20 1.28
C THR A 149 4.68 -6.66 2.18
N GLN A 150 4.53 -6.07 3.36
CA GLN A 150 3.40 -6.35 4.27
C GLN A 150 2.04 -6.01 3.64
N ALA A 151 1.95 -4.86 2.96
CA ALA A 151 0.73 -4.39 2.33
C ALA A 151 0.36 -5.17 1.05
N SER A 152 1.33 -5.81 0.38
CA SER A 152 1.11 -6.56 -0.88
C SER A 152 0.08 -7.68 -0.79
N ILE A 153 -0.25 -8.14 0.42
CA ILE A 153 -1.36 -9.07 0.64
C ILE A 153 -2.71 -8.46 0.26
N LEU A 154 -2.87 -7.14 0.39
CA LEU A 154 -4.07 -6.42 0.01
C LEU A 154 -4.20 -6.39 -1.52
N ASP A 155 -3.10 -6.25 -2.26
CA ASP A 155 -3.10 -6.34 -3.73
C ASP A 155 -3.60 -7.71 -4.23
N LEU A 156 -3.31 -8.78 -3.47
CA LEU A 156 -3.83 -10.12 -3.78
C LEU A 156 -5.36 -10.20 -3.62
N TYR A 157 -5.91 -9.50 -2.62
CA TYR A 157 -7.34 -9.49 -2.28
C TYR A 157 -8.10 -8.26 -2.82
N ASP A 158 -7.46 -7.47 -3.67
CA ASP A 158 -8.07 -6.28 -4.25
C ASP A 158 -9.25 -6.67 -5.16
N PRO A 159 -10.49 -6.18 -4.88
CA PRO A 159 -11.65 -6.46 -5.73
C PRO A 159 -11.52 -5.88 -7.16
N ASP A 160 -10.70 -4.86 -7.36
CA ASP A 160 -10.47 -4.22 -8.67
C ASP A 160 -9.42 -4.96 -9.51
N ARG A 161 -8.78 -6.00 -8.95
CA ARG A 161 -7.83 -6.83 -9.66
C ARG A 161 -8.46 -7.48 -10.89
N ALA A 162 -7.68 -7.59 -11.96
CA ALA A 162 -8.17 -8.17 -13.22
C ALA A 162 -8.69 -9.61 -13.03
N THR A 163 -10.01 -9.79 -13.15
CA THR A 163 -10.68 -11.09 -13.00
C THR A 163 -10.86 -11.85 -14.32
N SER A 164 -10.68 -11.16 -15.45
CA SER A 164 -10.84 -11.73 -16.79
C SER A 164 -9.85 -11.13 -17.78
N VAL A 165 -9.52 -11.90 -18.81
CA VAL A 165 -8.73 -11.44 -19.95
C VAL A 165 -9.57 -10.45 -20.75
N LYS A 166 -8.96 -9.34 -21.18
CA LYS A 166 -9.62 -8.36 -22.06
C LYS A 166 -8.85 -8.19 -23.36
N ASN A 167 -9.57 -8.07 -24.47
CA ASN A 167 -9.02 -7.71 -25.77
C ASN A 167 -9.72 -6.43 -26.23
N ALA A 168 -8.96 -5.35 -26.44
CA ALA A 168 -9.49 -4.03 -26.83
C ALA A 168 -10.67 -3.57 -25.94
N GLY A 169 -10.58 -3.81 -24.63
CA GLY A 169 -11.61 -3.44 -23.64
C GLY A 169 -12.77 -4.44 -23.50
N GLN A 170 -12.89 -5.43 -24.38
CA GLN A 170 -13.93 -6.45 -24.32
C GLN A 170 -13.46 -7.71 -23.59
N ILE A 171 -14.36 -8.35 -22.84
CA ILE A 171 -14.05 -9.61 -22.14
C ILE A 171 -13.73 -10.70 -23.17
N SER A 172 -12.66 -11.44 -22.91
CA SER A 172 -12.16 -12.53 -23.75
C SER A 172 -11.71 -13.72 -22.89
N THR A 173 -11.25 -14.78 -23.53
CA THR A 173 -10.74 -15.99 -22.87
C THR A 173 -9.24 -16.12 -23.03
N TRP A 174 -8.62 -16.83 -22.08
CA TRP A 174 -7.20 -17.18 -22.17
C TRP A 174 -6.86 -17.97 -23.44
N SER A 175 -7.74 -18.88 -23.85
CA SER A 175 -7.56 -19.66 -25.08
C SER A 175 -7.58 -18.81 -26.35
N SER A 176 -8.46 -17.80 -26.42
CA SER A 176 -8.51 -16.87 -27.56
C SER A 176 -7.26 -15.97 -27.61
N PHE A 177 -6.77 -15.54 -26.44
CA PHE A 177 -5.49 -14.84 -26.34
C PHE A 177 -4.33 -15.69 -26.88
N LEU A 178 -4.20 -16.95 -26.43
CA LEU A 178 -3.13 -17.83 -26.89
C LEU A 178 -3.19 -18.10 -28.41
N GLN A 179 -4.38 -18.31 -28.97
CA GLN A 179 -4.55 -18.48 -30.42
C GLN A 179 -4.14 -17.22 -31.21
N SER A 180 -4.51 -16.05 -30.70
CA SER A 180 -4.14 -14.77 -31.32
C SER A 180 -2.64 -14.52 -31.24
N LEU A 181 -2.05 -14.79 -30.07
CA LEU A 181 -0.61 -14.66 -29.85
C LEU A 181 0.19 -15.60 -30.74
N ASP A 182 -0.19 -16.88 -30.86
CA ASP A 182 0.52 -17.85 -31.69
C ASP A 182 0.51 -17.47 -33.17
N LYS A 183 -0.61 -16.90 -33.66
CA LYS A 183 -0.70 -16.35 -35.01
C LYS A 183 0.30 -15.20 -35.23
N GLU A 184 0.36 -14.25 -34.29
CA GLU A 184 1.29 -13.13 -34.37
C GLU A 184 2.75 -13.60 -34.28
N LEU A 185 3.07 -14.49 -33.33
CA LEU A 185 4.41 -15.07 -33.19
C LEU A 185 4.83 -15.84 -34.44
N SER A 186 3.94 -16.63 -35.04
CA SER A 186 4.20 -17.34 -36.29
C SER A 186 4.53 -16.38 -37.44
N SER A 187 3.85 -15.22 -37.52
CA SER A 187 4.16 -14.18 -38.49
C SER A 187 5.54 -13.53 -38.23
N GLN A 188 5.92 -13.40 -36.97
CA GLN A 188 7.20 -12.81 -36.56
C GLN A 188 8.37 -13.77 -36.73
N ARG A 189 8.15 -15.10 -36.69
CA ARG A 189 9.19 -16.10 -37.01
C ARG A 189 9.75 -15.88 -38.42
N LEU A 190 8.89 -15.53 -39.38
CA LEU A 190 9.31 -15.20 -40.75
C LEU A 190 10.19 -13.94 -40.82
N LYS A 191 10.05 -13.03 -39.84
CA LYS A 191 10.77 -11.75 -39.74
C LYS A 191 11.83 -11.77 -38.65
N LYS A 192 12.18 -12.95 -38.10
CA LYS A 192 13.14 -13.12 -37.00
C LYS A 192 12.83 -12.25 -35.75
N GLY A 193 11.58 -11.83 -35.58
CA GLY A 193 11.17 -11.00 -34.44
C GLY A 193 11.39 -9.49 -34.57
N ALA A 194 11.66 -8.96 -35.77
CA ALA A 194 11.92 -7.53 -35.97
C ALA A 194 10.84 -6.60 -35.37
N GLY A 195 9.57 -7.04 -35.34
CA GLY A 195 8.46 -6.30 -34.76
C GLY A 195 8.15 -6.60 -33.30
N LEU A 196 8.93 -7.47 -32.64
CA LEU A 196 8.71 -7.88 -31.26
C LEU A 196 9.53 -7.01 -30.31
N ARG A 197 8.84 -6.47 -29.31
CA ARG A 197 9.41 -5.68 -28.21
C ARG A 197 8.80 -6.17 -26.91
N ILE A 198 9.66 -6.53 -25.95
CA ILE A 198 9.26 -6.91 -24.61
C ILE A 198 9.65 -5.77 -23.67
N LEU A 199 8.71 -5.30 -22.87
CA LEU A 199 8.96 -4.35 -21.80
C LEU A 199 8.68 -5.05 -20.46
N THR A 200 9.68 -5.09 -19.59
CA THR A 200 9.54 -5.61 -18.22
C THR A 200 10.04 -4.60 -17.21
N GLU A 201 9.68 -4.81 -15.94
CA GLU A 201 10.44 -4.28 -14.82
C GLU A 201 11.85 -4.91 -14.75
N THR A 202 12.63 -4.54 -13.75
CA THR A 202 13.93 -5.16 -13.51
C THR A 202 13.78 -6.65 -13.22
N VAL A 203 14.42 -7.51 -14.01
CA VAL A 203 14.34 -8.98 -13.82
C VAL A 203 15.57 -9.47 -13.06
N GLY A 204 15.39 -9.88 -11.80
CA GLY A 204 16.41 -10.60 -11.02
C GLY A 204 16.17 -12.10 -10.84
N SER A 205 15.08 -12.63 -11.41
CA SER A 205 14.77 -14.06 -11.37
C SER A 205 15.62 -14.84 -12.39
N PRO A 206 16.43 -15.83 -11.98
CA PRO A 206 17.23 -16.62 -12.91
C PRO A 206 16.36 -17.38 -13.94
N THR A 207 15.21 -17.90 -13.51
CA THR A 207 14.30 -18.65 -14.39
C THR A 207 13.68 -17.75 -15.45
N LEU A 208 13.22 -16.56 -15.09
CA LEU A 208 12.65 -15.62 -16.05
C LEU A 208 13.72 -15.08 -17.00
N GLY A 209 14.93 -14.80 -16.48
CA GLY A 209 16.08 -14.43 -17.30
C GLY A 209 16.36 -15.47 -18.39
N GLN A 210 16.47 -16.75 -18.01
CA GLN A 210 16.67 -17.85 -18.97
C GLN A 210 15.52 -17.95 -19.99
N GLN A 211 14.27 -17.77 -19.57
CA GLN A 211 13.13 -17.80 -20.49
C GLN A 211 13.18 -16.66 -21.52
N LEU A 212 13.63 -15.48 -21.10
CA LEU A 212 13.82 -14.33 -21.99
C LEU A 212 15.00 -14.56 -22.93
N ASP A 213 16.09 -15.15 -22.45
CA ASP A 213 17.23 -15.53 -23.29
C ASP A 213 16.81 -16.53 -24.37
N PHE A 214 16.09 -17.60 -24.01
CA PHE A 214 15.54 -18.55 -24.97
C PHE A 214 14.61 -17.88 -26.00
N PHE A 215 13.81 -16.91 -25.56
CA PHE A 215 12.95 -16.15 -26.46
C PHE A 215 13.76 -15.30 -27.45
N LEU A 216 14.82 -14.64 -26.99
CA LEU A 216 15.69 -13.82 -27.85
C LEU A 216 16.54 -14.69 -28.80
N GLU A 217 16.87 -15.92 -28.41
CA GLU A 217 17.50 -16.91 -29.30
C GLU A 217 16.56 -17.35 -30.43
N GLU A 218 15.27 -17.57 -30.13
CA GLU A 218 14.25 -17.90 -31.16
C GLU A 218 13.97 -16.70 -32.08
N PHE A 219 14.04 -15.49 -31.55
CA PHE A 219 13.73 -14.24 -32.25
C PHE A 219 14.90 -13.22 -32.20
N PRO A 220 15.96 -13.39 -33.01
CA PRO A 220 17.19 -12.58 -32.91
C PRO A 220 17.04 -11.07 -33.16
N GLU A 221 15.98 -10.63 -33.85
CA GLU A 221 15.69 -9.21 -34.10
C GLU A 221 14.66 -8.63 -33.12
N ALA A 222 14.21 -9.42 -32.14
CA ALA A 222 13.42 -8.92 -31.02
C ALA A 222 14.31 -8.13 -30.05
N HIS A 223 13.71 -7.17 -29.34
CA HIS A 223 14.42 -6.44 -28.29
C HIS A 223 13.68 -6.54 -26.97
N TRP A 224 14.45 -6.79 -25.91
CA TRP A 224 13.99 -6.72 -24.53
C TRP A 224 14.45 -5.40 -23.91
N HIS A 225 13.50 -4.66 -23.37
CA HIS A 225 13.69 -3.41 -22.65
C HIS A 225 13.27 -3.59 -21.20
N GLN A 226 14.10 -3.11 -20.28
CA GLN A 226 13.78 -3.05 -18.86
C GLN A 226 13.54 -1.60 -18.47
N PHE A 227 12.44 -1.35 -17.77
CA PHE A 227 12.11 -0.03 -17.24
C PHE A 227 11.61 -0.15 -15.81
N GLU A 228 12.24 0.63 -14.93
CA GLU A 228 11.86 0.76 -13.53
C GLU A 228 11.73 2.25 -13.21
N PRO A 229 10.60 2.73 -12.66
CA PRO A 229 10.42 4.14 -12.36
C PRO A 229 11.41 4.63 -11.29
N ALA A 230 11.71 3.78 -10.30
CA ALA A 230 12.71 4.01 -9.26
C ALA A 230 13.91 3.07 -9.49
N ASN A 231 14.60 3.26 -10.62
CA ASN A 231 15.72 2.41 -11.02
C ASN A 231 17.02 2.64 -10.22
N ARG A 232 18.01 1.78 -10.49
CA ARG A 232 19.37 1.88 -9.94
C ARG A 232 20.41 2.15 -11.03
N ASP A 233 20.05 2.83 -12.10
CA ASP A 233 20.92 2.99 -13.27
C ASP A 233 22.17 3.81 -12.92
N ASN A 234 22.01 4.91 -12.18
CA ASN A 234 23.14 5.72 -11.72
C ASN A 234 24.09 4.94 -10.81
N VAL A 235 23.56 4.06 -9.94
CA VAL A 235 24.38 3.21 -9.06
C VAL A 235 25.19 2.22 -9.89
N ARG A 236 24.55 1.58 -10.88
CA ARG A 236 25.18 0.60 -11.76
C ARG A 236 26.25 1.22 -12.66
N LEU A 237 25.94 2.38 -13.25
CA LEU A 237 26.88 3.13 -14.09
C LEU A 237 28.06 3.65 -13.26
N GLY A 238 27.80 4.18 -12.06
CA GLY A 238 28.85 4.62 -11.13
C GLY A 238 29.77 3.48 -10.71
N ALA A 239 29.21 2.30 -10.41
CA ALA A 239 30.00 1.10 -10.10
C ALA A 239 30.86 0.67 -11.31
N ALA A 240 30.30 0.64 -12.51
CA ALA A 240 31.04 0.32 -13.72
C ALA A 240 32.17 1.33 -14.03
N LEU A 241 31.95 2.62 -13.77
CA LEU A 241 32.98 3.65 -13.91
C LEU A 241 34.12 3.47 -12.89
N ALA A 242 33.80 3.10 -11.65
CA ALA A 242 34.78 2.95 -10.58
C ALA A 242 35.59 1.64 -10.67
N PHE A 243 34.92 0.53 -11.03
CA PHE A 243 35.51 -0.82 -11.01
C PHE A 243 35.81 -1.39 -12.40
N GLY A 244 35.38 -0.73 -13.48
CA GLY A 244 35.56 -1.19 -14.85
C GLY A 244 34.54 -2.24 -15.33
N GLU A 245 33.68 -2.73 -14.43
CA GLU A 245 32.66 -3.73 -14.71
C GLU A 245 31.39 -3.51 -13.85
N PRO A 246 30.20 -3.96 -14.31
CA PRO A 246 28.97 -3.82 -13.54
C PRO A 246 28.97 -4.74 -12.32
N VAL A 247 29.16 -4.16 -11.14
CA VAL A 247 29.15 -4.88 -9.85
C VAL A 247 28.01 -4.43 -8.94
N ASN A 248 27.50 -5.36 -8.12
CA ASN A 248 26.56 -5.04 -7.05
C ASN A 248 27.33 -4.80 -5.74
N THR A 249 27.06 -3.66 -5.10
CA THR A 249 27.66 -3.32 -3.80
C THR A 249 26.77 -3.80 -2.66
N TYR A 250 27.35 -4.52 -1.70
CA TYR A 250 26.71 -4.97 -0.47
C TYR A 250 27.44 -4.38 0.73
N PHE A 251 26.71 -3.68 1.61
CA PHE A 251 27.31 -3.04 2.78
C PHE A 251 27.21 -3.94 4.01
N ASP A 252 28.30 -4.04 4.78
CA ASP A 252 28.30 -4.70 6.10
C ASP A 252 28.14 -3.64 7.20
N ILE A 253 26.91 -3.15 7.35
CA ILE A 253 26.56 -2.05 8.29
C ILE A 253 26.84 -2.44 9.74
N ALA A 254 26.80 -3.73 10.09
CA ALA A 254 27.09 -4.23 11.43
C ALA A 254 28.55 -3.98 11.85
N LYS A 255 29.46 -3.81 10.89
CA LYS A 255 30.89 -3.53 11.13
C LYS A 255 31.26 -2.06 11.03
N ALA A 256 30.32 -1.17 10.72
CA ALA A 256 30.61 0.25 10.57
C ALA A 256 30.50 1.01 11.90
N ASP A 257 31.59 1.68 12.29
CA ASP A 257 31.58 2.62 13.44
C ASP A 257 31.06 4.00 13.04
N VAL A 258 31.32 4.42 11.79
CA VAL A 258 30.88 5.69 11.23
C VAL A 258 30.31 5.43 9.84
N ILE A 259 29.12 5.98 9.58
CA ILE A 259 28.40 5.89 8.32
C ILE A 259 28.14 7.31 7.86
N LEU A 260 28.56 7.63 6.64
CA LEU A 260 28.16 8.84 5.93
C LEU A 260 27.20 8.43 4.82
N SER A 261 25.95 8.88 4.92
CA SER A 261 24.94 8.73 3.87
C SER A 261 24.88 9.99 3.02
N LEU A 262 25.05 9.84 1.71
CA LEU A 262 24.92 10.90 0.72
C LEU A 262 23.69 10.60 -0.14
N ASP A 263 22.59 11.31 0.14
CA ASP A 263 21.28 11.20 -0.51
C ASP A 263 20.75 9.75 -0.63
N ALA A 264 21.09 8.89 0.35
CA ALA A 264 20.71 7.49 0.35
C ALA A 264 19.79 7.14 1.53
N ASP A 265 18.57 6.68 1.21
CA ASP A 265 17.59 6.25 2.21
C ASP A 265 17.69 4.73 2.49
N PHE A 266 18.88 4.25 2.83
CA PHE A 266 19.20 2.81 2.92
C PHE A 266 18.53 2.08 4.10
N LEU A 267 17.96 2.79 5.07
CA LEU A 267 17.20 2.18 6.18
C LEU A 267 15.74 1.88 5.79
N ASN A 268 15.23 2.44 4.69
CA ASN A 268 13.83 2.33 4.31
C ASN A 268 13.64 1.89 2.85
N SER A 269 14.60 2.14 1.96
CA SER A 269 14.47 1.82 0.55
C SER A 269 15.73 1.20 -0.05
N GLY A 270 15.56 0.56 -1.20
CA GLY A 270 16.62 -0.09 -1.96
C GLY A 270 16.94 -1.52 -1.49
N PRO A 271 17.85 -2.20 -2.20
CA PRO A 271 18.10 -3.62 -1.97
C PRO A 271 18.78 -3.89 -0.63
N GLY A 272 18.15 -4.76 0.18
CA GLY A 272 18.67 -5.15 1.49
C GLY A 272 18.36 -4.17 2.63
N HIS A 273 17.54 -3.13 2.40
CA HIS A 273 17.24 -2.10 3.41
C HIS A 273 16.70 -2.67 4.73
N VAL A 274 15.88 -3.73 4.71
CA VAL A 274 15.38 -4.41 5.92
C VAL A 274 16.55 -4.97 6.75
N ARG A 275 17.52 -5.61 6.11
CA ARG A 275 18.75 -6.05 6.76
C ARG A 275 19.56 -4.86 7.26
N TYR A 276 19.79 -3.85 6.43
CA TYR A 276 20.60 -2.70 6.82
C TYR A 276 20.00 -1.94 8.01
N ALA A 277 18.68 -1.81 8.07
CA ALA A 277 17.98 -1.26 9.21
C ALA A 277 18.19 -2.07 10.49
N ARG A 278 18.13 -3.39 10.39
CA ARG A 278 18.42 -4.28 11.52
C ARG A 278 19.88 -4.20 11.97
N ASP A 279 20.82 -4.26 11.03
CA ASP A 279 22.25 -4.21 11.30
C ASP A 279 22.63 -2.87 11.95
N PHE A 280 22.11 -1.76 11.40
CA PHE A 280 22.23 -0.42 11.97
C PHE A 280 21.67 -0.34 13.40
N ALA A 281 20.45 -0.81 13.61
CA ALA A 281 19.80 -0.78 14.92
C ALA A 281 20.53 -1.66 15.96
N SER A 282 21.14 -2.77 15.53
CA SER A 282 21.90 -3.65 16.42
C SER A 282 23.08 -2.94 17.08
N ARG A 283 23.75 -2.05 16.33
CA ARG A 283 24.89 -1.23 16.79
C ARG A 283 24.46 -0.02 17.62
N ARG A 284 23.16 0.27 17.71
CA ARG A 284 22.59 1.33 18.55
C ARG A 284 21.94 0.82 19.84
N ARG A 285 21.84 -0.50 20.02
CA ARG A 285 21.35 -1.12 21.25
C ARG A 285 22.51 -1.30 22.22
N LEU A 286 22.68 -0.35 23.13
CA LEU A 286 23.68 -0.46 24.20
C LEU A 286 23.31 -1.61 25.14
N ARG A 287 24.15 -2.64 25.18
CA ARG A 287 24.07 -3.79 26.09
C ARG A 287 25.43 -4.01 26.75
N ASP A 288 25.45 -4.67 27.90
CA ASP A 288 26.67 -5.18 28.54
C ASP A 288 27.80 -4.14 28.73
N GLY A 289 27.43 -2.91 29.09
CA GLY A 289 28.40 -1.84 29.36
C GLY A 289 29.01 -1.18 28.12
N GLN A 290 28.53 -1.49 26.91
CA GLN A 290 28.91 -0.77 25.70
C GLN A 290 28.51 0.72 25.81
N GLN A 291 29.44 1.61 25.45
CA GLN A 291 29.22 3.06 25.46
C GLN A 291 29.34 3.71 24.07
N ALA A 292 29.85 2.97 23.08
CA ALA A 292 30.05 3.48 21.73
C ALA A 292 28.89 3.05 20.83
N LEU A 293 28.19 4.06 20.28
CA LEU A 293 27.21 3.90 19.22
C LEU A 293 27.91 4.07 17.87
N ASN A 294 27.42 3.41 16.83
CA ASN A 294 27.77 3.81 15.47
C ASN A 294 27.22 5.22 15.18
N ARG A 295 28.00 6.03 14.47
CA ARG A 295 27.62 7.38 14.07
C ARG A 295 27.03 7.39 12.67
N LEU A 296 25.88 8.03 12.48
CA LEU A 296 25.27 8.24 11.16
C LEU A 296 25.24 9.73 10.83
N TYR A 297 26.01 10.14 9.84
CA TYR A 297 25.94 11.46 9.22
C TYR A 297 25.07 11.35 7.98
N ALA A 298 23.96 12.08 7.93
CA ALA A 298 23.08 12.10 6.76
C ALA A 298 23.18 13.45 6.05
N VAL A 299 23.48 13.42 4.76
CA VAL A 299 23.44 14.59 3.88
C VAL A 299 22.44 14.29 2.78
N GLU A 300 21.32 15.01 2.73
CA GLU A 300 20.20 14.68 1.85
C GLU A 300 19.48 15.93 1.36
N THR A 301 18.86 15.86 0.18
CA THR A 301 18.09 17.00 -0.35
C THR A 301 16.75 17.15 0.33
N SER A 302 16.12 16.02 0.65
CA SER A 302 14.78 15.93 1.21
C SER A 302 14.81 15.08 2.47
N PRO A 303 13.96 15.36 3.48
CA PRO A 303 13.84 14.51 4.68
C PRO A 303 13.55 13.06 4.33
N SER A 304 14.38 12.13 4.83
CA SER A 304 14.17 10.69 4.69
C SER A 304 14.10 9.98 6.06
N PRO A 305 13.51 8.77 6.14
CA PRO A 305 13.61 7.93 7.34
C PRO A 305 15.06 7.69 7.79
N THR A 306 15.99 7.55 6.86
CA THR A 306 17.42 7.46 7.17
C THR A 306 17.94 8.73 7.83
N GLY A 307 17.59 9.91 7.29
CA GLY A 307 17.93 11.21 7.86
C GLY A 307 17.32 11.45 9.25
N SER A 308 16.12 10.94 9.52
CA SER A 308 15.48 11.01 10.85
C SER A 308 16.20 10.18 11.92
N MET A 309 16.94 9.14 11.51
CA MET A 309 17.73 8.31 12.41
C MET A 309 19.20 8.75 12.54
N ALA A 310 19.60 9.79 11.81
CA ALA A 310 20.97 10.32 11.80
C ALA A 310 21.30 11.09 13.08
N ASP A 311 22.59 11.13 13.43
CA ASP A 311 23.08 11.91 14.57
C ASP A 311 23.18 13.40 14.16
N PRO A 312 23.93 13.75 13.09
CA PRO A 312 23.70 15.00 12.35
C PRO A 312 23.07 14.75 10.98
N ARG A 313 22.10 15.62 10.66
CA ARG A 313 21.48 15.72 9.34
C ARG A 313 21.77 17.08 8.74
N VAL A 314 22.35 17.11 7.54
CA VAL A 314 22.62 18.34 6.78
C VAL A 314 21.78 18.32 5.51
N ALA A 315 20.98 19.37 5.30
CA ALA A 315 20.24 19.55 4.06
C ALA A 315 21.12 20.28 3.04
N LEU A 316 21.40 19.66 1.91
CA LEU A 316 22.10 20.27 0.77
C LEU A 316 21.29 20.03 -0.50
N ASP A 317 21.41 20.90 -1.49
CA ASP A 317 20.88 20.64 -2.81
C ASP A 317 21.74 19.61 -3.58
N ARG A 318 21.27 19.15 -4.73
CA ARG A 318 21.97 18.11 -5.51
C ARG A 318 23.42 18.48 -5.84
N GLY A 319 23.65 19.74 -6.24
CA GLY A 319 24.99 20.24 -6.53
C GLY A 319 25.88 20.31 -5.29
N GLY A 320 25.32 20.71 -4.15
CA GLY A 320 26.04 20.71 -2.87
C GLY A 320 26.46 19.32 -2.40
N ILE A 321 25.62 18.30 -2.61
CA ILE A 321 25.96 16.90 -2.28
C ILE A 321 27.11 16.40 -3.17
N GLU A 322 27.05 16.67 -4.47
CA GLU A 322 28.14 16.33 -5.40
C GLU A 322 29.46 17.04 -5.00
N ALA A 323 29.40 18.34 -4.72
CA ALA A 323 30.56 19.10 -4.29
C ALA A 323 31.14 18.58 -2.96
N LEU A 324 30.29 18.21 -2.00
CA LEU A 324 30.71 17.60 -0.74
C LEU A 324 31.38 16.23 -0.98
N ALA A 325 30.79 15.38 -1.83
CA ALA A 325 31.35 14.08 -2.17
C ALA A 325 32.76 14.22 -2.77
N LEU A 326 32.94 15.16 -3.70
CA LEU A 326 34.25 15.47 -4.30
C LEU A 326 35.24 16.02 -3.29
N ALA A 327 34.81 16.93 -2.40
CA ALA A 327 35.66 17.50 -1.36
C ALA A 327 36.14 16.45 -0.35
N LEU A 328 35.29 15.48 0.01
CA LEU A 328 35.65 14.36 0.89
C LEU A 328 36.57 13.34 0.19
N ALA A 329 36.38 13.13 -1.11
CA ALA A 329 37.21 12.25 -1.91
C ALA A 329 38.59 12.83 -2.21
N TRP A 330 38.74 14.17 -2.17
CA TRP A 330 40.01 14.84 -2.39
C TRP A 330 40.93 14.66 -1.18
N PRO A 331 42.04 13.90 -1.29
CA PRO A 331 43.08 13.95 -0.29
C PRO A 331 43.74 15.33 -0.45
N GLY A 332 43.38 16.31 0.37
CA GLY A 332 44.15 17.54 0.46
C GLY A 332 45.64 17.24 0.70
N PRO A 333 46.55 18.21 0.51
CA PRO A 333 47.90 18.05 1.05
C PRO A 333 47.74 17.76 2.54
N GLY A 334 48.21 16.59 2.98
CA GLY A 334 48.07 16.16 4.37
C GLY A 334 48.63 17.23 5.32
N PRO A 335 48.21 17.25 6.59
CA PRO A 335 48.80 18.15 7.58
C PRO A 335 50.25 17.74 7.81
N GLY A 336 51.17 18.29 7.02
CA GLY A 336 52.60 17.97 7.05
C GLY A 336 53.21 17.67 5.68
N SER A 337 53.28 18.68 4.81
CA SER A 337 54.29 18.77 3.74
C SER A 337 54.71 20.22 3.57
#